data_AF-A0A7W9PJ17-F1
#
_entry.id   AF-A0A7W9PJ17-F1
#
_cell.length_a   1.000
_cell.length_b   1.000
_cell.length_c   1.000
_cell.angle_alpha   90.00
_cell.angle_beta   90.00
_cell.angle_gamma   90.00
#
_symmetry.space_group_name_H-M   'P 1'
#
loop_
_entity.id
_entity.type
_entity.pdbx_description
1 polymer ?
#
loop_
_entity_poly.entity_id
_entity_poly.type
_entity_poly.pdbx_seq_one_letter_code
_entity_poly.pdbx_strand_id
1 'polypeptide(L)'
;MNEEGRRREADEERRRRREETERGRKHNERSRHFHEGMAQLRGETREAGWKHEQTIKTPLSERRHDTALDSKKGREFTEYNGGNNLSGPRKLLQIAKDRSLLERDPTASGSWVAIQGAADAQIREQLEAMERDFGERFRFVEVTREQARAARELGKRLERERNPMELFNSENLRARERMRERAERVREKARTQAAAERAIQAAREARAREERIRVQREAHERVLAMLPRDVAKLLQVSTPDPGERLPGAPEPHDGSTRAGREARARALERGGRSRDTR
;
A
#
# COMPACT_ATOMS: atom_id res chain seq x y z
N MET A 1 -8.29 -8.40 -33.52
CA MET A 1 -7.49 -7.85 -32.39
C MET A 1 -7.66 -8.77 -31.19
N ASN A 2 -6.58 -9.42 -30.75
CA ASN A 2 -6.61 -10.52 -29.78
C ASN A 2 -6.94 -10.02 -28.36
N GLU A 3 -7.64 -10.81 -27.56
CA GLU A 3 -8.12 -10.42 -26.22
C GLU A 3 -6.98 -10.06 -25.26
N GLU A 4 -5.84 -10.74 -25.40
CA GLU A 4 -4.62 -10.43 -24.66
C GLU A 4 -4.05 -9.05 -24.99
N GLY A 5 -4.18 -8.59 -26.24
CA GLY A 5 -3.75 -7.25 -26.65
C GLY A 5 -4.56 -6.15 -25.97
N ARG A 6 -5.90 -6.32 -25.94
CA ARG A 6 -6.81 -5.40 -25.24
C ARG A 6 -6.56 -5.35 -23.73
N ARG A 7 -6.20 -6.48 -23.11
CA ARG A 7 -5.85 -6.53 -21.67
C ARG A 7 -4.53 -5.80 -21.38
N ARG A 8 -3.49 -5.97 -22.20
CA ARG A 8 -2.20 -5.28 -22.03
C ARG A 8 -2.33 -3.77 -22.20
N GLU A 9 -3.08 -3.32 -23.20
CA GLU A 9 -3.32 -1.88 -23.43
C GLU A 9 -4.07 -1.24 -22.26
N ALA A 10 -5.12 -1.89 -21.74
CA ALA A 10 -5.84 -1.42 -20.57
C ALA A 10 -4.95 -1.37 -19.29
N ASP A 11 -4.03 -2.32 -19.13
CA ASP A 11 -3.07 -2.31 -18.00
C ASP A 11 -2.03 -1.19 -18.14
N GLU A 12 -1.54 -0.93 -19.35
CA GLU A 12 -0.63 0.19 -19.62
C GLU A 12 -1.31 1.53 -19.39
N GLU A 13 -2.54 1.72 -19.84
CA GLU A 13 -3.31 2.94 -19.60
C GLU A 13 -3.55 3.17 -18.10
N ARG A 14 -3.94 2.12 -17.37
CA ARG A 14 -4.06 2.17 -15.91
C ARG A 14 -2.74 2.54 -15.23
N ARG A 15 -1.62 1.99 -15.71
CA ARG A 15 -0.29 2.31 -15.18
C ARG A 15 0.08 3.77 -15.43
N ARG A 16 -0.09 4.26 -16.67
CA ARG A 16 0.17 5.66 -17.04
C ARG A 16 -0.65 6.63 -16.19
N ARG A 17 -1.96 6.38 -16.05
CA ARG A 17 -2.84 7.21 -15.23
C ARG A 17 -2.44 7.23 -13.74
N ARG A 18 -2.00 6.09 -13.20
CA ARG A 18 -1.47 6.02 -11.82
C ARG A 18 -0.17 6.83 -11.69
N GLU A 19 0.76 6.66 -12.61
CA GLU A 19 2.02 7.41 -12.62
C GLU A 19 1.80 8.93 -12.73
N GLU A 20 0.88 9.37 -13.58
CA GLU A 20 0.50 10.79 -13.70
C GLU A 20 -0.11 11.33 -12.41
N THR A 21 -1.04 10.57 -11.81
CA THR A 21 -1.68 10.96 -10.55
C THR A 21 -0.64 11.04 -9.41
N GLU A 22 0.28 10.08 -9.34
CA GLU A 22 1.36 10.09 -8.35
C GLU A 22 2.34 11.25 -8.57
N ARG A 23 2.69 11.56 -9.82
CA ARG A 23 3.53 12.73 -10.16
C ARG A 23 2.85 14.02 -9.71
N GLY A 24 1.55 14.17 -10.00
CA GLY A 24 0.75 15.32 -9.56
C GLY A 24 0.73 15.44 -8.03
N ARG A 25 0.48 14.34 -7.31
CA ARG A 25 0.49 14.32 -5.84
C ARG A 25 1.85 14.73 -5.28
N LYS A 26 2.95 14.15 -5.78
CA LYS A 26 4.31 14.48 -5.33
C LYS A 26 4.69 15.94 -5.62
N HIS A 27 4.25 16.48 -6.75
CA HIS A 27 4.46 17.89 -7.09
C HIS A 27 3.73 18.82 -6.12
N ASN A 28 2.48 18.52 -5.81
CA ASN A 28 1.68 19.30 -4.87
C ASN A 28 2.25 19.23 -3.44
N GLU A 29 2.62 18.03 -2.99
CA GLU A 29 3.25 17.81 -1.69
C GLU A 29 4.55 18.60 -1.54
N ARG A 30 5.42 18.54 -2.56
CA ARG A 30 6.67 19.31 -2.58
C ARG A 30 6.45 20.82 -2.53
N SER A 31 5.40 21.32 -3.19
CA SER A 31 5.05 22.73 -3.19
C SER A 31 4.51 23.16 -1.83
N ARG A 32 3.65 22.35 -1.21
CA ARG A 32 3.13 22.58 0.13
C ARG A 32 4.24 22.62 1.19
N HIS A 33 5.15 21.64 1.18
CA HIS A 33 6.28 21.62 2.13
C HIS A 33 7.18 22.84 1.97
N PHE A 34 7.41 23.29 0.73
CA PHE A 34 8.17 24.51 0.50
C PHE A 34 7.47 25.73 1.09
N HIS A 35 6.17 25.89 0.84
CA HIS A 35 5.36 26.99 1.36
C HIS A 35 5.39 26.99 2.90
N GLU A 36 5.00 25.90 3.56
CA GLU A 36 4.95 25.82 5.02
C GLU A 36 6.32 26.08 5.66
N GLY A 37 7.39 25.52 5.09
CA GLY A 37 8.73 25.74 5.59
C GLY A 37 9.23 27.17 5.39
N MET A 38 8.96 27.78 4.24
CA MET A 38 9.36 29.17 3.99
C MET A 38 8.59 30.14 4.89
N ALA A 39 7.29 29.93 5.05
CA ALA A 39 6.46 30.71 5.96
C ALA A 39 7.00 30.64 7.41
N GLN A 40 7.35 29.44 7.88
CA GLN A 40 7.96 29.26 9.19
C GLN A 40 9.31 29.98 9.31
N LEU A 41 10.19 29.86 8.32
CA LEU A 41 11.51 30.53 8.33
C LEU A 41 11.40 32.04 8.36
N ARG A 42 10.33 32.59 7.78
CA ARG A 42 10.07 34.03 7.71
C ARG A 42 9.22 34.55 8.87
N GLY A 43 8.81 33.69 9.81
CA GLY A 43 7.94 34.05 10.92
C GLY A 43 6.49 34.33 10.51
N GLU A 44 6.11 34.00 9.28
CA GLU A 44 4.76 34.17 8.71
C GLU A 44 3.82 33.05 9.17
N THR A 45 3.67 32.96 10.49
CA THR A 45 3.01 31.86 11.20
C THR A 45 1.67 32.28 11.78
N ARG A 46 0.81 31.30 12.08
CA ARG A 46 -0.51 31.55 12.69
C ARG A 46 -0.39 32.25 14.04
N GLU A 47 0.64 31.89 14.80
CA GLU A 47 0.99 32.47 16.10
C GLU A 47 1.35 33.96 15.97
N ALA A 48 1.96 34.35 14.85
CA ALA A 48 2.24 35.75 14.50
C ALA A 48 1.04 36.47 13.85
N GLY A 49 -0.14 35.84 13.79
CA GLY A 49 -1.37 36.41 13.24
C GLY A 49 -1.57 36.19 11.73
N TRP A 50 -0.64 35.52 11.06
CA TRP A 50 -0.76 35.21 9.64
C TRP A 50 -1.84 34.16 9.40
N LYS A 51 -2.57 34.32 8.31
CA LYS A 51 -3.59 33.39 7.85
C LYS A 51 -3.16 32.77 6.53
N HIS A 52 -3.31 31.45 6.43
CA HIS A 52 -3.07 30.74 5.18
C HIS A 52 -4.28 30.84 4.24
N GLU A 53 -4.04 30.74 2.94
CA GLU A 53 -5.03 30.62 1.87
C GLU A 53 -6.15 31.68 1.92
N GLN A 54 -5.79 32.96 2.04
CA GLN A 54 -6.77 34.05 2.15
C GLN A 54 -7.24 34.53 0.79
N THR A 55 -8.55 34.42 0.54
CA THR A 55 -9.18 34.92 -0.68
C THR A 55 -9.68 36.35 -0.52
N ILE A 56 -9.39 37.19 -1.52
CA ILE A 56 -9.93 38.53 -1.66
C ILE A 56 -10.62 38.68 -3.03
N LYS A 57 -11.55 39.63 -3.13
CA LYS A 57 -12.16 40.00 -4.41
C LYS A 57 -11.36 41.12 -5.07
N THR A 58 -10.89 40.89 -6.29
CA THR A 58 -10.30 41.94 -7.14
C THR A 58 -11.23 42.22 -8.33
N PRO A 59 -11.03 43.32 -9.08
CA PRO A 59 -11.83 43.61 -10.26
C PRO A 59 -11.65 42.55 -11.36
N LEU A 60 -10.51 41.85 -11.36
CA LEU A 60 -10.16 40.84 -12.35
C LEU A 60 -10.68 39.44 -12.01
N SER A 61 -11.04 39.19 -10.74
CA SER A 61 -11.72 38.00 -10.15
C SER A 61 -11.17 37.74 -8.73
N GLU A 62 -11.55 36.62 -8.12
CA GLU A 62 -11.00 36.24 -6.83
C GLU A 62 -9.49 35.99 -6.88
N ARG A 63 -8.79 36.45 -5.85
CA ARG A 63 -7.36 36.23 -5.64
C ARG A 63 -7.15 35.58 -4.29
N ARG A 64 -6.65 34.35 -4.30
CA ARG A 64 -6.26 33.61 -3.09
C ARG A 64 -4.77 33.76 -2.85
N HIS A 65 -4.39 34.35 -1.74
CA HIS A 65 -2.99 34.46 -1.33
C HIS A 65 -2.55 33.27 -0.49
N ASP A 66 -1.31 32.82 -0.66
CA ASP A 66 -0.75 31.69 0.10
C ASP A 66 -0.73 31.98 1.61
N THR A 67 -0.23 33.18 1.97
CA THR A 67 -0.31 33.74 3.33
C THR A 67 -0.67 35.21 3.28
N ALA A 68 -1.42 35.67 4.28
CA ALA A 68 -1.68 37.09 4.48
C ALA A 68 -1.89 37.44 5.95
N LEU A 69 -1.53 38.68 6.29
CA LEU A 69 -1.77 39.31 7.58
C LEU A 69 -2.62 40.56 7.34
N ASP A 70 -3.83 40.56 7.91
CA ASP A 70 -4.68 41.75 7.93
C ASP A 70 -4.45 42.49 9.26
N SER A 71 -3.89 43.69 9.20
CA SER A 71 -3.55 44.51 10.38
C SER A 71 -4.13 45.92 10.28
N LYS A 72 -4.01 46.70 11.36
CA LYS A 72 -4.35 48.14 11.34
C LYS A 72 -3.49 48.96 10.35
N LYS A 73 -2.31 48.44 9.98
CA LYS A 73 -1.39 49.09 9.03
C LYS A 73 -1.71 48.77 7.58
N GLY A 74 -2.70 47.92 7.33
CA GLY A 74 -3.06 47.40 6.02
C GLY A 74 -2.88 45.89 5.92
N ARG A 75 -3.00 45.40 4.69
CA ARG A 75 -2.90 43.99 4.34
C ARG A 75 -1.50 43.66 3.83
N GLU A 76 -0.84 42.71 4.46
CA GLU A 76 0.40 42.12 3.96
C GLU A 76 0.10 40.75 3.36
N PHE A 77 0.69 40.41 2.21
CA PHE A 77 0.55 39.08 1.60
C PHE A 77 1.89 38.53 1.10
N THR A 78 2.02 37.20 1.14
CA THR A 78 3.19 36.50 0.57
C THR A 78 2.75 35.32 -0.27
N GLU A 79 3.34 35.21 -1.46
CA GLU A 79 3.17 34.10 -2.41
C GLU A 79 4.41 33.22 -2.47
N TYR A 80 4.23 31.91 -2.32
CA TYR A 80 5.33 30.94 -2.26
C TYR A 80 5.36 30.04 -3.50
N ASN A 81 6.33 30.28 -4.37
CA ASN A 81 6.50 29.54 -5.61
C ASN A 81 7.65 28.53 -5.51
N GLY A 82 7.35 27.35 -4.95
CA GLY A 82 8.32 26.27 -4.71
C GLY A 82 8.67 25.38 -5.92
N GLY A 83 8.11 25.69 -7.08
CA GLY A 83 8.36 25.00 -8.35
C GLY A 83 9.69 25.43 -8.99
N ASN A 84 10.20 24.60 -9.90
CA ASN A 84 11.40 24.92 -10.68
C ASN A 84 11.09 25.77 -11.93
N ASN A 85 9.81 26.00 -12.22
CA ASN A 85 9.36 26.76 -13.38
C ASN A 85 8.14 27.59 -12.96
N LEU A 86 8.25 28.90 -13.10
CA LEU A 86 7.23 29.88 -12.87
C LEU A 86 6.98 30.61 -14.19
N SER A 87 5.99 30.11 -14.93
CA SER A 87 5.68 30.56 -16.28
C SER A 87 4.19 30.48 -16.58
N GLY A 88 3.81 31.07 -17.72
CA GLY A 88 2.51 30.87 -18.34
C GLY A 88 1.42 31.87 -17.93
N PRO A 89 0.31 31.87 -18.68
CA PRO A 89 -0.71 32.93 -18.61
C PRO A 89 -1.43 33.00 -17.26
N ARG A 90 -1.57 31.85 -16.56
CA ARG A 90 -2.18 31.82 -15.22
C ARG A 90 -1.37 32.64 -14.22
N LYS A 91 -0.04 32.60 -14.29
CA LYS A 91 0.84 33.34 -13.36
C LYS A 91 0.82 34.83 -13.67
N LEU A 92 0.84 35.21 -14.94
CA LEU A 92 0.63 36.60 -15.35
C LEU A 92 -0.69 37.18 -14.83
N LEU A 93 -1.78 36.40 -14.90
CA LEU A 93 -3.06 36.83 -14.38
C LEU A 93 -3.04 37.00 -12.85
N GLN A 94 -2.28 36.17 -12.11
CA GLN A 94 -2.07 36.35 -10.67
C GLN A 94 -1.31 37.65 -10.38
N ILE A 95 -0.24 37.93 -11.14
CA ILE A 95 0.53 39.18 -11.03
C ILE A 95 -0.35 40.39 -11.32
N ALA A 96 -1.18 40.35 -12.36
CA ALA A 96 -2.10 41.43 -12.68
C ALA A 96 -3.13 41.68 -11.57
N LYS A 97 -3.60 40.63 -10.89
CA LYS A 97 -4.48 40.75 -9.72
C LYS A 97 -3.78 41.41 -8.54
N ASP A 98 -2.52 41.06 -8.30
CA ASP A 98 -1.72 41.60 -7.19
C ASP A 98 -1.36 43.06 -7.45
N ARG A 99 -1.00 43.42 -8.69
CA ARG A 99 -0.86 44.82 -9.13
C ARG A 99 -2.14 45.60 -8.90
N SER A 100 -3.29 45.09 -9.36
CA SER A 100 -4.58 45.76 -9.16
C SER A 100 -4.96 45.94 -7.68
N LEU A 101 -4.57 45.00 -6.81
CA LEU A 101 -4.71 45.15 -5.37
C LEU A 101 -3.86 46.31 -4.84
N LEU A 102 -2.57 46.33 -5.18
CA LEU A 102 -1.62 47.34 -4.71
C LEU A 102 -1.95 48.75 -5.23
N GLU A 103 -2.48 48.88 -6.44
CA GLU A 103 -2.96 50.16 -7.00
C GLU A 103 -4.15 50.73 -6.22
N ARG A 104 -5.05 49.87 -5.76
CA ARG A 104 -6.31 50.26 -5.12
C ARG A 104 -6.20 50.46 -3.62
N ASP A 105 -5.30 49.72 -2.98
CA ASP A 105 -5.06 49.79 -1.55
C ASP A 105 -3.66 50.35 -1.28
N PRO A 106 -3.54 51.64 -0.92
CA PRO A 106 -2.26 52.26 -0.54
C PRO A 106 -1.56 51.56 0.62
N THR A 107 -2.31 50.88 1.48
CA THR A 107 -1.81 50.20 2.68
C THR A 107 -1.48 48.72 2.45
N ALA A 108 -1.80 48.19 1.26
CA ALA A 108 -1.42 46.83 0.92
C ALA A 108 0.08 46.73 0.59
N SER A 109 0.69 45.64 1.06
CA SER A 109 2.06 45.24 0.72
C SER A 109 2.13 43.75 0.40
N GLY A 110 3.08 43.37 -0.45
CA GLY A 110 3.17 42.03 -1.01
C GLY A 110 4.59 41.54 -1.19
N SER A 111 4.80 40.24 -1.09
CA SER A 111 6.06 39.60 -1.48
C SER A 111 5.80 38.36 -2.33
N TRP A 112 6.58 38.19 -3.39
CA TRP A 112 6.64 36.95 -4.16
C TRP A 112 7.97 36.25 -3.87
N VAL A 113 7.91 35.05 -3.31
CA VAL A 113 9.08 34.24 -2.98
C VAL A 113 9.18 33.10 -3.98
N ALA A 114 10.27 33.03 -4.73
CA ALA A 114 10.49 31.99 -5.74
C ALA A 114 11.91 31.42 -5.66
N ILE A 115 12.12 30.21 -6.17
CA ILE A 115 13.46 29.64 -6.29
C ILE A 115 14.22 30.41 -7.38
N GLN A 116 15.48 30.76 -7.12
CA GLN A 116 16.33 31.47 -8.06
C GLN A 116 16.35 30.79 -9.44
N GLY A 117 16.08 31.59 -10.48
CA GLY A 117 16.02 31.12 -11.86
C GLY A 117 14.76 30.32 -12.23
N ALA A 118 13.77 30.21 -11.35
CA ALA A 118 12.50 29.55 -11.67
C ALA A 118 11.58 30.42 -12.53
N ALA A 119 11.63 31.74 -12.37
CA ALA A 119 10.84 32.69 -13.18
C ALA A 119 11.36 32.77 -14.62
N ASP A 120 10.46 32.61 -15.58
CA ASP A 120 10.75 32.93 -16.98
C ASP A 120 10.95 34.45 -17.18
N ALA A 121 11.47 34.85 -18.34
CA ALA A 121 11.80 36.25 -18.62
C ALA A 121 10.59 37.18 -18.48
N GLN A 122 9.42 36.74 -18.96
CA GLN A 122 8.21 37.54 -18.95
C GLN A 122 7.64 37.73 -17.54
N ILE A 123 7.63 36.67 -16.72
CA ILE A 123 7.21 36.75 -15.32
C ILE A 123 8.18 37.62 -14.53
N ARG A 124 9.49 37.43 -14.71
CA ARG A 124 10.51 38.25 -14.06
C ARG A 124 10.33 39.73 -14.39
N GLU A 125 10.17 40.07 -15.67
CA GLU A 125 9.93 41.45 -16.11
C GLU A 125 8.71 42.08 -15.42
N GLN A 126 7.60 41.34 -15.30
CA GLN A 126 6.39 41.87 -14.65
C GLN A 126 6.56 42.04 -13.14
N LEU A 127 7.27 41.14 -12.46
CA LEU A 127 7.55 41.24 -11.03
C LEU A 127 8.51 42.40 -10.73
N GLU A 128 9.57 42.56 -11.53
CA GLU A 128 10.49 43.70 -11.44
C GLU A 128 9.78 45.03 -11.73
N ALA A 129 8.85 45.05 -12.69
CA ALA A 129 8.03 46.23 -12.93
C ALA A 129 7.18 46.58 -11.70
N MET A 130 6.59 45.60 -11.01
CA MET A 130 5.87 45.85 -9.76
C MET A 130 6.78 46.36 -8.63
N GLU A 131 8.00 45.83 -8.50
CA GLU A 131 8.96 46.36 -7.52
C GLU A 131 9.31 47.82 -7.79
N ARG A 132 9.51 48.19 -9.06
CA ARG A 132 9.74 49.60 -9.44
C ARG A 132 8.53 50.49 -9.16
N ASP A 133 7.33 50.03 -9.50
CA ASP A 133 6.11 50.84 -9.40
C ASP A 133 5.67 51.04 -7.95
N PHE A 134 5.88 50.05 -7.08
CA PHE A 134 5.38 50.05 -5.70
C PHE A 134 6.45 50.18 -4.63
N GLY A 135 7.73 50.22 -5.02
CA GLY A 135 8.87 50.41 -4.12
C GLY A 135 8.85 49.42 -2.97
N GLU A 136 8.96 49.91 -1.73
CA GLU A 136 9.02 49.05 -0.55
C GLU A 136 7.76 48.22 -0.29
N ARG A 137 6.63 48.56 -0.92
CA ARG A 137 5.36 47.82 -0.74
C ARG A 137 5.33 46.51 -1.50
N PHE A 138 6.18 46.31 -2.49
CA PHE A 138 6.26 45.03 -3.22
C PHE A 138 7.69 44.55 -3.33
N ARG A 139 7.93 43.26 -3.08
CA ARG A 139 9.25 42.65 -3.24
C ARG A 139 9.16 41.31 -3.97
N PHE A 140 10.09 41.08 -4.88
CA PHE A 140 10.35 39.79 -5.50
C PHE A 140 11.62 39.20 -4.90
N VAL A 141 11.46 38.13 -4.13
CA VAL A 141 12.54 37.49 -3.37
C VAL A 141 12.89 36.16 -4.01
N GLU A 142 14.08 36.09 -4.61
CA GLU A 142 14.64 34.83 -5.06
C GLU A 142 15.41 34.13 -3.93
N VAL A 143 15.05 32.89 -3.64
CA VAL A 143 15.74 32.04 -2.66
C VAL A 143 16.62 31.02 -3.37
N THR A 144 17.76 30.69 -2.78
CA THR A 144 18.67 29.69 -3.34
C THR A 144 18.03 28.30 -3.33
N ARG A 145 18.55 27.39 -4.16
CA ARG A 145 18.09 25.99 -4.16
C ARG A 145 18.31 25.31 -2.80
N GLU A 146 19.35 25.72 -2.07
CA GLU A 146 19.66 25.22 -0.73
C GLU A 146 18.63 25.70 0.29
N GLN A 147 18.30 26.99 0.28
CA GLN A 147 17.21 27.54 1.11
C GLN A 147 15.89 26.84 0.80
N ALA A 148 15.58 26.63 -0.49
CA ALA A 148 14.37 25.91 -0.88
C ALA A 148 14.37 24.44 -0.42
N ARG A 149 15.54 23.79 -0.34
CA ARG A 149 15.67 22.45 0.22
C ARG A 149 15.46 22.46 1.73
N ALA A 150 16.11 23.39 2.44
CA ALA A 150 15.95 23.56 3.88
C ALA A 150 14.49 23.83 4.27
N ALA A 151 13.82 24.72 3.53
CA ALA A 151 12.39 24.99 3.70
C ALA A 151 11.54 23.72 3.52
N ARG A 152 11.76 22.94 2.45
CA ARG A 152 10.99 21.69 2.25
C ARG A 152 11.20 20.69 3.37
N GLU A 153 12.42 20.52 3.88
CA GLU A 153 12.67 19.61 5.00
C GLU A 153 12.02 20.11 6.30
N LEU A 154 12.02 21.43 6.52
CA LEU A 154 11.29 22.04 7.63
C LEU A 154 9.78 21.81 7.50
N GLY A 155 9.18 22.07 6.33
CA GLY A 155 7.76 21.84 6.09
C GLY A 155 7.35 20.37 6.29
N LYS A 156 8.17 19.42 5.82
CA LYS A 156 7.96 17.98 6.11
C LYS A 156 7.95 17.68 7.60
N ARG A 157 8.86 18.30 8.37
CA ARG A 157 8.93 18.11 9.82
C ARG A 157 7.68 18.70 10.49
N LEU A 158 7.27 19.90 10.12
CA LEU A 158 6.06 20.55 10.63
C LEU A 158 4.79 19.74 10.34
N GLU A 159 4.66 19.17 9.14
CA GLU A 159 3.53 18.29 8.81
C GLU A 159 3.50 17.05 9.72
N ARG A 160 4.65 16.43 9.98
CA ARG A 160 4.75 15.27 10.89
C ARG A 160 4.40 15.64 12.33
N GLU A 161 4.85 16.80 12.79
CA GLU A 161 4.58 17.33 14.14
C GLU A 161 3.13 17.79 14.34
N ARG A 162 2.46 18.27 13.28
CA ARG A 162 1.04 18.64 13.29
C ARG A 162 0.10 17.43 13.19
N ASN A 163 0.54 16.35 12.55
CA ASN A 163 -0.22 15.10 12.40
C ASN A 163 0.33 13.92 13.24
N PRO A 164 0.60 14.05 14.55
CA PRO A 164 1.07 12.93 15.35
C PRO A 164 -0.03 11.87 15.55
N MET A 165 -1.32 12.22 15.39
CA MET A 165 -2.44 11.30 15.63
C MET A 165 -3.09 10.70 14.37
N GLU A 166 -2.93 11.27 13.18
CA GLU A 166 -3.58 10.75 11.96
C GLU A 166 -2.74 9.72 11.17
N LEU A 167 -1.41 9.75 11.34
CA LEU A 167 -0.47 8.88 10.60
C LEU A 167 -0.19 7.53 11.27
N PHE A 168 -0.50 7.36 12.55
CA PHE A 168 -0.31 6.07 13.22
C PHE A 168 -1.43 5.05 12.96
N ASN A 169 -2.61 5.46 12.49
CA ASN A 169 -3.79 4.57 12.54
C ASN A 169 -4.56 4.31 11.24
N SER A 170 -4.25 4.90 10.09
CA SER A 170 -5.04 4.62 8.88
C SER A 170 -4.23 3.94 7.77
N GLU A 171 -3.13 4.53 7.30
CA GLU A 171 -2.32 3.92 6.24
C GLU A 171 -1.50 2.73 6.73
N ASN A 172 -0.86 2.84 7.91
CA ASN A 172 -0.14 1.72 8.53
C ASN A 172 -1.09 0.57 8.92
N LEU A 173 -2.31 0.90 9.34
CA LEU A 173 -3.35 -0.08 9.69
C LEU A 173 -3.88 -0.77 8.43
N ARG A 174 -4.19 -0.02 7.36
CA ARG A 174 -4.54 -0.58 6.04
C ARG A 174 -3.40 -1.36 5.38
N ALA A 175 -2.15 -0.97 5.60
CA ALA A 175 -0.99 -1.73 5.12
C ALA A 175 -0.82 -3.04 5.91
N ARG A 176 -0.99 -3.01 7.23
CA ARG A 176 -1.01 -4.20 8.09
C ARG A 176 -2.17 -5.13 7.77
N GLU A 177 -3.37 -4.60 7.54
CA GLU A 177 -4.54 -5.38 7.11
C GLU A 177 -4.29 -6.05 5.77
N ARG A 178 -3.77 -5.33 4.77
CA ARG A 178 -3.41 -5.92 3.48
C ARG A 178 -2.33 -7.00 3.59
N MET A 179 -1.36 -6.83 4.48
CA MET A 179 -0.34 -7.85 4.75
C MET A 179 -0.93 -9.08 5.45
N ARG A 180 -1.86 -8.89 6.40
CA ARG A 180 -2.59 -9.98 7.07
C ARG A 180 -3.47 -10.74 6.09
N GLU A 181 -4.25 -10.03 5.28
CA GLU A 181 -5.13 -10.63 4.26
C GLU A 181 -4.32 -11.42 3.22
N ARG A 182 -3.17 -10.88 2.77
CA ARG A 182 -2.25 -11.61 1.90
C ARG A 182 -1.69 -12.86 2.57
N ALA A 183 -1.26 -12.77 3.82
CA ALA A 183 -0.75 -13.91 4.58
C ALA A 183 -1.84 -14.98 4.78
N GLU A 184 -3.09 -14.57 5.04
CA GLU A 184 -4.23 -15.49 5.16
C GLU A 184 -4.56 -16.16 3.83
N ARG A 185 -4.63 -15.42 2.72
CA ARG A 185 -4.82 -16.01 1.39
C ARG A 185 -3.71 -16.99 1.01
N VAL A 186 -2.47 -16.71 1.37
CA VAL A 186 -1.34 -17.64 1.16
C VAL A 186 -1.51 -18.90 2.02
N ARG A 187 -1.89 -18.76 3.29
CA ARG A 187 -2.16 -19.90 4.18
C ARG A 187 -3.34 -20.73 3.71
N GLU A 188 -4.41 -20.10 3.22
CA GLU A 188 -5.59 -20.76 2.69
C GLU A 188 -5.24 -21.54 1.41
N LYS A 189 -4.50 -20.93 0.47
CA LYS A 189 -3.98 -21.63 -0.71
C LYS A 189 -3.08 -22.81 -0.34
N ALA A 190 -2.21 -22.65 0.64
CA ALA A 190 -1.36 -23.74 1.11
C ALA A 190 -2.18 -24.88 1.74
N ARG A 191 -3.25 -24.56 2.48
CA ARG A 191 -4.17 -25.57 3.06
C ARG A 191 -4.95 -26.31 1.97
N THR A 192 -5.47 -25.61 0.96
CA THR A 192 -6.22 -26.24 -0.13
C THR A 192 -5.31 -27.09 -1.01
N GLN A 193 -4.08 -26.65 -1.29
CA GLN A 193 -3.07 -27.44 -1.99
C GLN A 193 -2.70 -28.70 -1.21
N ALA A 194 -2.39 -28.58 0.09
CA ALA A 194 -2.06 -29.74 0.92
C ALA A 194 -3.24 -30.73 1.03
N ALA A 195 -4.48 -30.25 1.09
CA ALA A 195 -5.67 -31.11 1.08
C ALA A 195 -5.85 -31.84 -0.26
N ALA A 196 -5.63 -31.14 -1.38
CA ALA A 196 -5.67 -31.74 -2.71
C ALA A 196 -4.57 -32.79 -2.90
N GLU A 197 -3.35 -32.53 -2.44
CA GLU A 197 -2.24 -33.49 -2.47
C GLU A 197 -2.54 -34.73 -1.65
N ARG A 198 -3.12 -34.59 -0.44
CA ARG A 198 -3.54 -35.74 0.37
C ARG A 198 -4.64 -36.54 -0.31
N ALA A 199 -5.61 -35.89 -0.96
CA ALA A 199 -6.66 -36.58 -1.69
C ALA A 199 -6.10 -37.37 -2.89
N ILE A 200 -5.15 -36.79 -3.63
CA ILE A 200 -4.44 -37.47 -4.73
C ILE A 200 -3.66 -38.67 -4.19
N GLN A 201 -2.95 -38.50 -3.08
CA GLN A 201 -2.16 -39.57 -2.48
C GLN A 201 -3.04 -40.71 -1.96
N ALA A 202 -4.15 -40.40 -1.27
CA ALA A 202 -5.12 -41.39 -0.82
C ALA A 202 -5.75 -42.16 -1.99
N ALA A 203 -6.07 -41.48 -3.10
CA ALA A 203 -6.58 -42.12 -4.30
C ALA A 203 -5.55 -43.06 -4.95
N ARG A 204 -4.27 -42.67 -4.97
CA ARG A 204 -3.17 -43.54 -5.44
C ARG A 204 -3.00 -44.77 -4.56
N GLU A 205 -3.04 -44.59 -3.25
CA GLU A 205 -2.94 -45.70 -2.30
C GLU A 205 -4.15 -46.64 -2.38
N ALA A 206 -5.36 -46.12 -2.57
CA ALA A 206 -6.56 -46.94 -2.76
C ALA A 206 -6.44 -47.80 -4.02
N ARG A 207 -6.04 -47.20 -5.16
CA ARG A 207 -5.79 -47.94 -6.41
C ARG A 207 -4.71 -49.01 -6.25
N ALA A 208 -3.61 -48.69 -5.56
CA ALA A 208 -2.55 -49.66 -5.31
C ALA A 208 -3.00 -50.82 -4.40
N ARG A 209 -3.90 -50.56 -3.44
CA ARG A 209 -4.50 -51.62 -2.60
C ARG A 209 -5.44 -52.51 -3.41
N GLU A 210 -6.30 -51.91 -4.23
CA GLU A 210 -7.20 -52.66 -5.12
C GLU A 210 -6.43 -53.56 -6.08
N GLU A 211 -5.35 -53.05 -6.68
CA GLU A 211 -4.49 -53.83 -7.58
C GLU A 211 -3.79 -54.97 -6.84
N ARG A 212 -3.29 -54.75 -5.63
CA ARG A 212 -2.71 -55.82 -4.79
C ARG A 212 -3.73 -56.90 -4.45
N ILE A 213 -4.96 -56.51 -4.10
CA ILE A 213 -6.05 -57.45 -3.82
C ILE A 213 -6.37 -58.25 -5.09
N ARG A 214 -6.43 -57.59 -6.26
CA ARG A 214 -6.67 -58.26 -7.54
C ARG A 214 -5.59 -59.29 -7.85
N VAL A 215 -4.31 -58.91 -7.73
CA VAL A 215 -3.18 -59.81 -7.96
C VAL A 215 -3.18 -60.98 -6.96
N GLN A 216 -3.53 -60.73 -5.69
CA GLN A 216 -3.66 -61.80 -4.69
C GLN A 216 -4.80 -62.76 -5.02
N ARG A 217 -5.95 -62.25 -5.47
CA ARG A 217 -7.07 -63.08 -5.92
C ARG A 217 -6.72 -63.90 -7.15
N GLU A 218 -6.10 -63.29 -8.16
CA GLU A 218 -5.64 -64.00 -9.36
C GLU A 218 -4.60 -65.08 -9.01
N ALA A 219 -3.67 -64.81 -8.07
CA ALA A 219 -2.71 -65.80 -7.60
C ALA A 219 -3.38 -66.93 -6.81
N HIS A 220 -4.35 -66.61 -5.94
CA HIS A 220 -5.13 -67.59 -5.19
C HIS A 220 -5.95 -68.49 -6.11
N GLU A 221 -6.63 -67.93 -7.11
CA GLU A 221 -7.37 -68.67 -8.13
C GLU A 221 -6.45 -69.59 -8.95
N ARG A 222 -5.25 -69.14 -9.33
CA ARG A 222 -4.27 -69.99 -10.03
C ARG A 222 -3.82 -71.17 -9.17
N VAL A 223 -3.55 -70.95 -7.88
CA VAL A 223 -3.18 -72.03 -6.95
C VAL A 223 -4.33 -73.03 -6.80
N LEU A 224 -5.57 -72.55 -6.64
CA LEU A 224 -6.75 -73.42 -6.56
C LEU A 224 -6.98 -74.24 -7.83
N ALA A 225 -6.71 -73.66 -9.01
CA ALA A 225 -6.84 -74.36 -10.30
C ALA A 225 -5.79 -75.46 -10.51
N MET A 226 -4.63 -75.39 -9.84
CA MET A 226 -3.57 -76.41 -9.91
C MET A 226 -3.79 -77.58 -8.93
N LEU A 227 -4.74 -77.47 -8.00
CA LEU A 227 -5.01 -78.48 -6.99
C LEU A 227 -6.11 -79.45 -7.43
N PRO A 228 -6.04 -80.74 -7.02
CA PRO A 228 -7.16 -81.67 -7.18
C PRO A 228 -8.44 -81.11 -6.56
N ARG A 229 -9.58 -81.34 -7.21
CA ARG A 229 -10.86 -80.67 -6.94
C ARG A 229 -11.33 -80.78 -5.48
N ASP A 230 -11.01 -81.89 -4.82
CA ASP A 230 -11.39 -82.17 -3.44
C ASP A 230 -10.54 -81.39 -2.42
N VAL A 231 -9.26 -81.13 -2.76
CA VAL A 231 -8.34 -80.33 -1.95
C VAL A 231 -8.63 -78.83 -2.10
N ALA A 232 -8.98 -78.38 -3.31
CA ALA A 232 -9.37 -77.00 -3.56
C ALA A 232 -10.65 -76.60 -2.78
N LYS A 233 -11.64 -77.51 -2.71
CA LYS A 233 -12.86 -77.32 -1.90
C LYS A 233 -12.58 -77.20 -0.41
N LEU A 234 -11.64 -78.00 0.12
CA LEU A 234 -11.29 -77.95 1.55
C LEU A 234 -10.63 -76.61 1.90
N LEU A 235 -9.75 -76.11 1.02
CA LEU A 235 -9.05 -74.83 1.22
C LEU A 235 -9.95 -73.60 1.09
N GLN A 236 -10.95 -73.63 0.21
CA GLN A 236 -11.96 -72.57 0.11
C GLN A 236 -12.81 -72.44 1.38
N VAL A 237 -13.04 -73.54 2.10
CA VAL A 237 -13.79 -73.53 3.36
C VAL A 237 -12.93 -73.04 4.54
N SER A 238 -11.62 -73.29 4.51
CA SER A 238 -10.71 -72.93 5.60
C SER A 238 -10.10 -71.53 5.49
N THR A 239 -10.15 -70.90 4.31
CA THR A 239 -9.42 -69.65 4.03
C THR A 239 -10.35 -68.64 3.36
N PRO A 240 -10.69 -67.51 4.02
CA PRO A 240 -11.57 -66.49 3.44
C PRO A 240 -10.87 -65.77 2.28
N ASP A 241 -11.67 -65.14 1.41
CA ASP A 241 -11.13 -64.41 0.27
C ASP A 241 -10.20 -63.27 0.70
N PRO A 242 -9.10 -63.01 -0.04
CA PRO A 242 -8.22 -61.88 0.21
C PRO A 242 -9.02 -60.56 0.22
N GLY A 243 -9.10 -59.94 1.40
CA GLY A 243 -9.81 -58.68 1.64
C GLY A 243 -11.13 -58.80 2.41
N GLU A 244 -11.66 -60.01 2.65
CA GLU A 244 -12.83 -60.19 3.50
C GLU A 244 -12.44 -60.16 4.98
N ARG A 245 -13.16 -59.36 5.78
CA ARG A 245 -13.02 -59.38 7.24
C ARG A 245 -13.65 -60.66 7.77
N LEU A 246 -12.88 -61.46 8.49
CA LEU A 246 -13.39 -62.62 9.22
C LEU A 246 -14.50 -62.18 10.19
N PRO A 247 -15.69 -62.77 10.14
CA PRO A 247 -16.74 -62.51 11.12
C PRO A 247 -16.24 -62.88 12.52
N GLY A 248 -16.24 -61.93 13.45
CA GLY A 248 -15.77 -62.13 14.83
C GLY A 248 -14.28 -61.89 15.08
N ALA A 249 -13.52 -61.45 14.07
CA ALA A 249 -12.15 -60.98 14.31
C ALA A 249 -12.18 -59.68 15.15
N PRO A 250 -11.41 -59.59 16.25
CA PRO A 250 -11.38 -58.38 17.08
C PRO A 250 -10.86 -57.20 16.25
N GLU A 251 -11.58 -56.06 16.29
CA GLU A 251 -11.13 -54.87 15.57
C GLU A 251 -9.73 -54.44 16.07
N PRO A 252 -8.80 -54.12 15.15
CA PRO A 252 -7.49 -53.64 15.51
C PRO A 252 -7.63 -52.28 16.21
N HIS A 253 -7.56 -52.29 17.54
CA HIS A 253 -7.54 -51.12 18.38
C HIS A 253 -6.16 -50.45 18.34
N ASP A 254 -6.14 -49.12 18.46
CA ASP A 254 -4.92 -48.30 18.52
C ASP A 254 -4.03 -48.74 19.69
N GLY A 255 -3.07 -49.65 19.41
CA GLY A 255 -2.16 -50.23 20.38
C GLY A 255 -1.79 -51.71 20.12
N SER A 256 -2.53 -52.42 19.26
CA SER A 256 -2.23 -53.82 18.94
C SER A 256 -1.07 -53.97 17.94
N THR A 257 -0.87 -52.97 17.06
CA THR A 257 0.25 -52.93 16.12
C THR A 257 1.45 -52.17 16.72
N ARG A 258 2.67 -52.55 16.32
CA ARG A 258 3.93 -51.91 16.76
C ARG A 258 3.90 -50.39 16.54
N ALA A 259 3.36 -49.96 15.39
CA ALA A 259 3.19 -48.55 15.05
C ALA A 259 2.21 -47.82 15.99
N GLY A 260 1.11 -48.47 16.40
CA GLY A 260 0.16 -47.91 17.36
C GLY A 260 0.75 -47.70 18.76
N ARG A 261 1.63 -48.61 19.20
CA ARG A 261 2.36 -48.45 20.48
C ARG A 261 3.33 -47.28 20.46
N GLU A 262 4.07 -47.08 19.36
CA GLU A 262 5.00 -45.95 19.23
C GLU A 262 4.28 -44.59 19.15
N ALA A 263 3.12 -44.53 18.49
CA ALA A 263 2.30 -43.31 18.44
C ALA A 263 1.79 -42.89 19.82
N ARG A 264 1.36 -43.86 20.65
CA ARG A 264 0.91 -43.61 22.04
C ARG A 264 2.05 -43.09 22.93
N ALA A 265 3.25 -43.65 22.80
CA ALA A 265 4.42 -43.21 23.56
C ALA A 265 4.75 -41.73 23.26
N ARG A 266 4.73 -41.32 21.99
CA ARG A 266 4.98 -39.92 21.59
C ARG A 266 3.88 -38.95 22.03
N ALA A 267 2.63 -39.40 22.11
CA ALA A 267 1.51 -38.57 22.58
C ALA A 267 1.62 -38.25 24.09
N LEU A 268 2.08 -39.20 24.89
CA LEU A 268 2.33 -39.01 26.32
C LEU A 268 3.49 -38.04 26.60
N GLU A 269 4.54 -38.04 25.79
CA GLU A 269 5.67 -37.10 25.94
C GLU A 269 5.30 -35.63 25.65
N ARG A 270 4.30 -35.38 24.79
CA ARG A 270 3.86 -34.00 24.45
C ARG A 270 2.88 -33.40 25.46
N GLY A 271 2.22 -34.20 26.30
CA GLY A 271 1.23 -33.73 27.27
C GLY A 271 1.79 -33.27 28.63
N GLY A 272 3.08 -33.51 28.91
CA GLY A 272 3.67 -33.37 30.25
C GLY A 272 4.24 -32.00 30.63
N ARG A 273 4.15 -30.96 29.79
CA ARG A 273 4.72 -29.62 30.08
C ARG A 273 3.64 -28.52 30.05
N SER A 274 2.69 -28.58 30.97
CA SER A 274 1.85 -27.42 31.27
C SER A 274 1.21 -27.54 32.66
N ARG A 275 2.02 -27.48 33.72
CA ARG A 275 1.60 -27.13 35.09
C ARG A 275 2.84 -26.88 35.95
N ASP A 276 3.33 -25.65 35.91
CA ASP A 276 3.77 -24.91 37.09
C ASP A 276 4.24 -23.52 36.69
N THR A 277 3.47 -22.51 37.11
CA THR A 277 3.94 -21.16 37.43
C THR A 277 2.81 -20.52 38.23
N ARG A 278 2.97 -20.54 39.55
CA ARG A 278 2.25 -19.68 40.48
C ARG A 278 3.30 -18.80 41.15
#